data_AF-A0A645JXQ1-F1
#
_entry.id   AF-A0A645JXQ1-F1
#
_cell.length_a   1.000
_cell.length_b   1.000
_cell.length_c   1.000
_cell.angle_alpha   90.00
_cell.angle_beta   90.00
_cell.angle_gamma   90.00
#
_symmetry.space_group_name_H-M   'P 1'
#
loop_
_entity.id
_entity.type
_entity.pdbx_description
1 polymer ?
#
loop_
_entity_poly.entity_id
_entity_poly.type
_entity_poly.pdbx_seq_one_letter_code
_entity_poly.pdbx_strand_id
1 'polypeptide(L)' 'MLEVIDNGDTPQSRIDRMNEILANPEQESDVGIGMLNVHNRIRYYYQKNYGLRYRKEGIFTVARIQIPIQEEQ' A
#
# COMPACT_ATOMS: atom_id res chain seq x y z
N MET A 1 -1.27 8.05 -11.22
CA MET A 1 -1.63 6.80 -10.51
C MET A 1 -0.67 5.71 -10.97
N LEU A 2 -0.09 4.95 -10.05
CA LEU A 2 0.83 3.85 -10.33
C LEU A 2 0.27 2.56 -9.73
N GLU A 3 0.32 1.47 -10.50
CA GLU A 3 -0.08 0.14 -10.05
C GLU A 3 1.04 -0.87 -10.30
N VAL A 4 1.28 -1.76 -9.34
CA VAL A 4 2.15 -2.93 -9.47
C VAL A 4 1.28 -4.16 -9.31
N ILE A 5 1.31 -5.04 -10.31
CA ILE A 5 0.42 -6.21 -10.43
C ILE A 5 1.28 -7.47 -10.36
N ASP A 6 0.91 -8.38 -9.45
CA ASP A 6 1.56 -9.68 -9.26
C ASP A 6 0.54 -10.81 -9.38
N ASN A 7 0.93 -11.95 -9.94
CA ASN A 7 0.06 -13.11 -10.19
C ASN A 7 0.19 -14.22 -9.12
N GLY A 8 0.75 -13.94 -7.95
CA GLY A 8 0.94 -14.90 -6.86
C GLY A 8 -0.34 -15.33 -6.11
N ASP A 9 -1.53 -14.93 -6.58
CA ASP A 9 -2.84 -15.33 -6.06
C ASP A 9 -3.02 -15.18 -4.53
N THR A 10 -2.59 -14.04 -3.99
CA THR A 10 -2.75 -13.73 -2.57
C THR A 10 -4.23 -13.85 -2.14
N PRO A 11 -4.57 -14.62 -1.08
CA PRO A 11 -5.93 -14.74 -0.59
C PRO A 11 -6.52 -13.40 -0.15
N GLN A 12 -7.84 -13.21 -0.33
CA GLN A 12 -8.52 -11.96 0.04
C GLN A 12 -8.29 -11.58 1.51
N SER A 13 -8.36 -12.53 2.43
CA SER A 13 -8.12 -12.29 3.86
C SER A 13 -6.73 -11.72 4.15
N ARG A 14 -5.71 -12.11 3.35
CA ARG A 14 -4.36 -11.57 3.47
C ARG A 14 -4.26 -10.16 2.90
N ILE A 15 -4.99 -9.86 1.81
CA ILE A 15 -5.12 -8.50 1.27
C ILE A 15 -5.77 -7.57 2.31
N ASP A 16 -6.85 -8.03 2.96
CA ASP A 16 -7.54 -7.27 4.00
C ASP A 16 -6.59 -7.00 5.18
N ARG A 17 -5.87 -8.03 5.63
CA ARG A 17 -4.86 -7.90 6.69
C ARG A 17 -3.74 -6.93 6.34
N MET A 18 -3.27 -6.92 5.08
CA MET A 18 -2.26 -5.96 4.62
C MET A 18 -2.78 -4.52 4.71
N ASN A 19 -4.03 -4.29 4.31
CA ASN A 19 -4.65 -2.96 4.39
C ASN A 19 -4.90 -2.53 5.86
N GLU A 20 -5.27 -3.45 6.75
CA GLU A 20 -5.40 -3.17 8.19
C GLU A 20 -4.08 -2.71 8.82
N ILE A 21 -2.97 -3.39 8.49
CA ILE A 21 -1.63 -3.04 8.95
C ILE A 21 -1.25 -1.63 8.48
N LEU A 22 -1.55 -1.29 7.23
CA LEU A 22 -1.29 0.05 6.69
C LEU A 22 -2.15 1.14 7.33
N ALA A 23 -3.37 0.80 7.75
CA ALA A 23 -4.24 1.74 8.46
C ALA A 23 -3.76 1.98 9.91
N ASN A 24 -3.16 0.98 10.56
CA ASN A 24 -2.73 1.02 11.96
C ASN A 24 -1.24 0.66 12.12
N PRO A 25 -0.30 1.48 11.58
CA PRO A 25 1.12 1.13 11.53
C PRO A 25 1.82 1.09 12.90
N GLU A 26 1.18 1.59 13.96
CA GLU A 26 1.70 1.55 15.34
C GLU A 26 1.50 0.20 16.03
N GLN A 27 0.69 -0.70 15.46
CA GLN A 27 0.65 -2.09 15.92
C GLN A 27 1.90 -2.80 15.40
N GLU A 28 2.86 -3.05 16.29
CA GLU A 28 4.04 -3.88 16.00
C GLU A 28 3.58 -5.21 15.41
N SER A 29 3.90 -5.42 14.14
CA SER A 29 3.69 -6.68 13.45
C SER A 29 4.98 -7.03 12.73
N ASP A 30 5.48 -8.25 12.95
CA ASP A 30 6.63 -8.83 12.23
C ASP A 30 6.38 -8.96 10.71
N VAL A 31 5.17 -8.62 10.25
CA VAL A 31 4.74 -8.74 8.86
C VAL A 31 4.77 -7.38 8.18
N GLY A 32 5.45 -7.31 7.05
CA GLY A 32 5.25 -6.21 6.09
C GLY A 32 6.09 -4.95 6.33
N ILE A 33 7.27 -5.05 6.97
CA ILE A 33 8.23 -3.93 7.12
C ILE A 33 8.46 -3.21 5.78
N GLY A 34 8.64 -3.95 4.68
CA GLY A 34 8.82 -3.35 3.35
C GLY A 34 7.62 -2.52 2.89
N MET A 35 6.41 -3.04 3.09
CA MET A 35 5.15 -2.36 2.79
C MET A 35 4.97 -1.10 3.67
N LEU A 36 5.23 -1.22 4.97
CA LEU A 36 5.18 -0.10 5.92
C LEU A 36 6.17 1.01 5.56
N ASN A 37 7.40 0.64 5.18
CA ASN A 37 8.41 1.61 4.77
C ASN A 37 7.98 2.42 3.55
N VAL A 38 7.44 1.75 2.52
CA VAL A 38 6.93 2.44 1.33
C VAL A 38 5.73 3.31 1.67
N HIS A 39 4.76 2.79 2.42
CA HIS A 39 3.57 3.54 2.83
C HIS A 39 3.92 4.79 3.64
N ASN A 40 4.78 4.64 4.65
CA ASN A 40 5.22 5.74 5.51
C ASN A 40 6.00 6.77 4.70
N ARG A 41 6.92 6.36 3.80
CA ARG A 41 7.67 7.28 2.94
C ARG A 41 6.77 8.11 2.03
N ILE A 42 5.72 7.52 1.46
CA ILE A 42 4.71 8.25 0.68
C ILE A 42 3.99 9.26 1.58
N ARG A 43 3.56 8.87 2.78
CA ARG A 43 2.87 9.76 3.74
C ARG A 43 3.74 10.90 4.25
N TYR A 44 5.03 10.66 4.46
CA TYR A 44 5.97 11.69 4.87
C TYR A 44 6.10 12.80 3.82
N TYR A 45 6.14 12.43 2.53
CA TYR A 45 6.31 13.40 1.45
C TYR A 45 5.00 14.08 1.06
N TYR A 46 3.91 13.32 0.94
CA TYR A 46 2.64 13.81 0.38
C TYR A 46 1.55 14.07 1.43
N GLN A 47 1.82 13.87 2.72
CA GLN A 47 0.86 13.92 3.84
C GLN A 47 0.00 12.65 4.01
N LYS A 48 -0.74 12.58 5.12
CA LYS A 48 -1.42 11.37 5.62
C LYS A 48 -2.54 10.83 4.72
N ASN A 49 -2.99 11.58 3.71
CA ASN A 49 -4.07 11.16 2.80
C ASN A 49 -3.60 10.21 1.69
N TYR A 50 -2.28 10.03 1.53
CA TYR A 50 -1.67 9.18 0.51
C TYR A 50 -1.02 7.95 1.13
N GLY A 51 -0.63 6.99 0.30
CA GLY A 51 0.04 5.77 0.74
C GLY A 51 -0.19 4.61 -0.21
N LEU A 52 0.23 3.43 0.24
CA LEU A 52 -0.11 2.16 -0.41
C LEU A 52 -1.53 1.72 -0.07
N ARG A 53 -2.18 1.04 -1.02
CA ARG A 53 -3.37 0.21 -0.82
C ARG A 53 -3.26 -1.06 -1.66
N TYR A 54 -3.80 -2.16 -1.16
CA TYR A 54 -3.85 -3.43 -1.88
C TYR A 54 -5.28 -3.79 -2.24
N ARG A 55 -5.45 -4.43 -3.39
CA ARG A 55 -6.70 -5.09 -3.77
C ARG A 55 -6.41 -6.39 -4.51
N LYS A 56 -7.39 -7.29 -4.55
CA LYS A 56 -7.37 -8.49 -5.37
C LYS A 56 -8.19 -8.26 -6.64
N GLU A 57 -7.68 -8.72 -7.78
CA GLU A 57 -8.39 -8.74 -9.06
C GLU A 57 -8.24 -10.12 -9.68
N GLY A 58 -9.22 -11.01 -9.47
CA GLY A 58 -9.10 -12.42 -9.84
C GLY A 58 -7.90 -13.07 -9.14
N ILE A 59 -6.94 -13.59 -9.92
CA ILE A 59 -5.69 -14.19 -9.41
C ILE A 59 -4.61 -13.16 -9.10
N PHE A 60 -4.85 -11.88 -9.41
CA PHE A 60 -3.83 -10.84 -9.27
C PHE A 60 -3.91 -10.14 -7.91
N THR A 61 -2.74 -9.82 -7.37
CA THR A 61 -2.54 -8.89 -6.27
C THR A 61 -2.15 -7.55 -6.86
N VAL A 62 -2.89 -6.49 -6.55
CA VAL A 62 -2.63 -5.15 -7.08
C VAL A 62 -2.27 -4.21 -5.95
N ALA A 63 -1.02 -3.72 -5.96
CA ALA A 63 -0.58 -2.61 -5.12
C ALA A 63 -0.80 -1.30 -5.86
N ARG A 64 -1.56 -0.37 -5.27
CA ARG A 64 -1.90 0.93 -5.84
C ARG A 64 -1.27 2.06 -5.05
N ILE A 65 -0.69 3.02 -5.77
CA ILE A 65 -0.20 4.30 -5.26
C ILE A 65 -0.88 5.43 -6.04
N GLN A 66 -1.47 6.37 -5.31
CA GLN A 66 -1.98 7.62 -5.85
C GLN A 66 -1.27 8.76 -5.12
N ILE A 67 -0.68 9.68 -5.88
CA ILE A 67 0.03 10.87 -5.40
C ILE A 67 -0.33 12.03 -6.32
N PRO A 68 -0.29 13.29 -5.84
CA PRO A 68 -0.58 14.45 -6.66
C PRO A 68 0.57 14.72 -7.63
N ILE A 69 0.26 15.28 -8.80
CA ILE A 69 1.28 15.87 -9.67
C ILE A 69 1.65 17.21 -9.05
N GLN A 70 2.94 17.43 -8.80
CA GLN A 70 3.47 18.73 -8.42
C GLN A 70 4.05 19.37 -9.68
N GLU A 71 3.51 20.51 -10.08
CA GLU A 71 4.13 21.35 -11.09
C GLU A 71 5.28 22.11 -10.40
N GLU A 72 6.49 22.05 -10.96
CA GLU A 72 7.60 22.90 -10.52
C GLU A 72 7.21 24.37 -10.80
N GLN A 73 7.28 25.21 -9.77
CA GLN A 73 7.07 26.66 -9.90
C GLN A 73 8.27 27.33 -10.58
#